data_AF-A0A6J6IJY3-F1
#
_entry.id   AF-A0A6J6IJY3-F1
#
_cell.length_a   1.000
_cell.length_b   1.000
_cell.length_c   1.000
_cell.angle_alpha   90.00
_cell.angle_beta   90.00
_cell.angle_gamma   90.00
#
_symmetry.space_group_name_H-M   'P 1'
#
loop_
_entity.id
_entity.type
_entity.pdbx_description
1 polymer ?
#
loop_
_entity_poly.entity_id
_entity_poly.type
_entity_poly.pdbx_seq_one_letter_code
_entity_poly.pdbx_strand_id
1 'polypeptide(L)' 'MTTLLNELERTGGRFGLQTMCEGGGQANVTIIERL' A
#
# COMPACT_ATOMS: atom_id res chain seq x y z
N MET A 1 5.25 0.07 3.49
CA MET A 1 4.33 -1.03 3.82
C MET A 1 3.75 -0.91 5.23
N THR A 2 4.54 -0.91 6.31
CA THR A 2 4.05 -0.91 7.71
C THR A 2 3.08 0.22 8.04
N THR A 3 3.34 1.44 7.55
CA THR A 3 2.42 2.58 7.74
C THR A 3 1.04 2.32 7.13
N LEU A 4 0.99 1.83 5.89
CA LEU A 4 -0.28 1.54 5.20
C LEU A 4 -1.09 0.45 5.94
N LEU A 5 -0.43 -0.59 6.45
CA LEU A 5 -1.10 -1.64 7.22
C LEU A 5 -1.74 -1.09 8.49
N ASN A 6 -0.99 -0.32 9.29
CA ASN A 6 -1.53 0.31 10.50
C ASN A 6 -2.68 1.29 10.18
N GLU A 7 -2.59 2.03 9.08
CA GLU A 7 -3.66 2.94 8.66
C GLU A 7 -4.93 2.21 8.23
N LEU A 8 -4.81 1.06 7.54
CA LEU A 8 -5.97 0.22 7.20
C LEU A 8 -6.62 -0.37 8.45
N GLU A 9 -5.84 -0.80 9.44
CA GLU A 9 -6.36 -1.26 10.73
C GLU A 9 -7.06 -0.13 11.49
N ARG A 10 -6.40 1.02 11.65
CA ARG A 10 -6.91 2.18 12.40
C ARG A 10 -8.21 2.74 11.83
N THR A 11 -8.37 2.71 10.51
CA THR A 11 -9.54 3.26 9.82
C THR A 11 -10.60 2.22 9.50
N GLY A 12 -10.32 0.93 9.70
CA GLY A 12 -11.17 -0.15 9.21
C GLY A 12 -11.18 -0.27 7.68
N GLY A 13 -10.27 0.38 6.96
CA GLY A 13 -10.15 0.29 5.50
C GLY A 13 -9.92 -1.14 5.02
N ARG A 14 -10.50 -1.50 3.87
CA ARG A 14 -10.42 -2.85 3.30
C ARG A 14 -9.26 -3.01 2.32
N PHE A 15 -9.04 -2.03 1.46
CA PHE A 15 -8.01 -2.07 0.43
C PHE A 15 -7.07 -0.87 0.55
N GLY A 16 -5.77 -1.12 0.34
CA GLY A 16 -4.74 -0.09 0.25
C GLY A 16 -3.87 -0.28 -0.98
N LEU A 17 -3.38 0.84 -1.53
CA LEU A 17 -2.45 0.86 -2.66
C LEU A 17 -1.09 1.36 -2.17
N GLN A 18 -0.09 0.50 -2.21
CA GLN A 18 1.30 0.92 -2.03
C GLN A 18 1.94 1.07 -3.41
N THR A 19 2.45 2.25 -3.69
CA THR A 19 3.23 2.53 -4.89
C THR A 19 4.63 3.00 -4.51
N MET A 20 5.59 2.79 -5.40
CA MET A 20 6.95 3.31 -5.30
C MET A 20 7.50 3.58 -6.70
N CYS A 21 8.14 4.73 -6.90
CA CYS A 21 8.92 4.97 -8.12
C CYS A 21 10.25 4.20 -8.05
N GLU A 22 10.72 3.76 -9.21
CA GLU A 22 11.99 3.07 -9.34
C GLU A 22 12.83 3.74 -10.44
N GLY A 23 14.16 3.61 -10.32
CA GLY A 23 15.10 4.10 -11.33
C GLY A 23 14.79 3.51 -12.71
N GLY A 24 15.05 4.28 -13.78
CA GLY A 24 14.71 3.86 -15.14
C GLY A 24 13.28 4.18 -15.58
N GLY A 25 12.57 5.04 -14.82
CA GLY A 25 11.22 5.48 -15.18
C GLY A 25 10.15 4.42 -14.96
N GLN A 26 10.35 3.54 -13.96
CA GLN A 26 9.44 2.48 -13.60
C GLN A 26 8.73 2.77 -12.28
N ALA A 27 7.70 1.98 -11.97
CA ALA A 27 7.07 2.01 -10.67
C ALA A 27 6.49 0.65 -10.32
N ASN A 28 6.64 0.26 -9.06
CA ASN A 28 6.02 -0.92 -8.49
C ASN A 28 4.70 -0.55 -7.81
N VAL A 29 3.72 -1.45 -7.93
CA VAL A 29 2.39 -1.26 -7.36
C VAL A 29 1.94 -2.55 -6.69
N THR A 30 1.55 -2.44 -5.43
CA THR A 30 1.04 -3.55 -4.61
C THR A 30 -0.34 -3.18 -4.07
N ILE A 31 -1.32 -4.03 -4.32
CA ILE A 31 -2.65 -3.95 -3.71
C ILE A 31 -2.65 -4.83 -2.47
N ILE A 32 -3.10 -4.28 -1.35
CA ILE A 32 -3.21 -4.98 -0.07
C ILE A 32 -4.69 -5.02 0.32
N GLU A 33 -5.20 -6.21 0.64
CA GLU A 33 -6.49 -6.39 1.30
C GLU A 33 -6.26 -6.70 2.79
N ARG A 34 -6.99 -6.00 3.66
CA ARG A 34 -7.01 -6.28 5.10
C ARG A 34 -8.08 -7.34 5.38
N LEU A 35 -7.64 -8.46 5.97
CA LEU A 35 -8.53 -9.56 6.42
C LEU A 35 -9.28 -9.21 7.72
#